data_AF-A0A0D3D3A7-F1
#
_entry.id   AF-A0A0D3D3A7-F1
#
_cell.length_a   1.000
_cell.length_b   1.000
_cell.length_c   1.000
_cell.angle_alpha   90.00
_cell.angle_beta   90.00
_cell.angle_gamma   90.00
#
_symmetry.space_group_name_H-M   'P 1'
#
loop_
_entity.id
_entity.type
_entity.pdbx_description
1 polymer ?
#
loop_
_entity_poly.entity_id
_entity_poly.type
_entity_poly.pdbx_seq_one_letter_code
_entity_poly.pdbx_strand_id
1 'polypeptide(L)'
;MLCLVSTLLYLVQKVTMCEITQFSGLKPFVWRRIPYLYQDTHSSDYGPVNIKFLEMHAHGDPAPHMSSLTDKTVNDLRKQYPMDIYKTIVMPSYYASPKL
;
A
#
# COMPACT_ATOMS: atom_id res chain seq x y z
N MET A 1 16.36 6.11 17.05
CA MET A 1 15.16 6.27 16.16
C MET A 1 14.07 7.19 16.71
N LEU A 2 14.02 7.55 18.00
CA LEU A 2 12.97 8.42 18.57
C LEU A 2 12.96 9.87 18.06
N CYS A 3 14.14 10.43 17.75
CA CYS A 3 14.29 11.85 17.41
C CYS A 3 13.62 12.26 16.08
N LEU A 4 13.58 11.35 15.11
CA LEU A 4 13.06 11.64 13.77
C LEU A 4 11.52 11.66 13.74
N VAL A 5 10.89 10.80 14.55
CA VAL A 5 9.42 10.74 14.66
C VAL A 5 8.88 11.95 15.42
N SER A 6 9.55 12.38 16.50
CA SER A 6 9.15 13.56 17.26
C SER A 6 9.35 14.87 16.49
N THR A 7 10.46 15.00 15.76
CA THR A 7 10.71 16.18 14.91
C THR A 7 9.77 16.24 13.72
N LEU A 8 9.43 15.12 13.09
CA LEU A 8 8.47 15.07 11.99
C LEU A 8 7.07 15.53 12.43
N LEU A 9 6.59 15.06 13.59
CA LEU A 9 5.28 15.45 14.11
C LEU A 9 5.21 16.94 14.44
N TYR A 10 6.28 17.49 15.01
CA TYR A 10 6.41 18.93 15.29
C TYR A 10 6.42 19.76 14.00
N LEU A 11 7.17 19.33 12.97
CA LEU A 11 7.21 20.00 11.67
C LEU A 11 5.87 19.95 10.96
N VAL A 12 5.18 18.81 10.98
CA VAL A 12 3.82 18.67 10.43
C VAL A 12 2.88 19.64 11.13
N GLN A 13 2.87 19.70 12.46
CA GLN A 13 2.03 20.65 13.20
C GLN A 13 2.33 22.11 12.85
N LYS A 14 3.61 22.47 12.63
CA LYS A 14 4.01 23.84 12.33
C LYS A 14 3.67 24.25 10.89
N VAL A 15 3.76 23.32 9.93
CA VAL A 15 3.67 23.62 8.49
C VAL A 15 2.28 23.34 7.92
N THR A 16 1.54 22.39 8.49
CA THR A 16 0.18 22.06 8.02
C THR A 16 -0.87 22.87 8.76
N MET A 17 -1.89 23.33 8.05
CA MET A 17 -3.02 24.00 8.68
C MET A 17 -3.83 22.97 9.46
N CYS A 18 -3.71 23.01 10.80
CA CYS A 18 -4.40 22.10 11.71
C CYS A 18 -5.90 21.97 11.43
N GLU A 19 -6.54 23.04 10.96
CA GLU A 19 -7.98 23.08 10.65
C GLU A 19 -8.41 22.15 9.50
N ILE A 20 -7.49 21.80 8.60
CA ILE A 20 -7.76 20.94 7.43
C ILE A 20 -7.27 19.51 7.63
N THR A 21 -6.54 19.26 8.72
CA THR A 21 -5.95 17.94 9.01
C THR A 21 -6.73 17.27 10.14
N GLN A 22 -6.81 15.94 10.12
CA GLN A 22 -7.36 15.14 11.23
C GLN A 22 -6.40 15.13 12.44
N PHE A 23 -5.74 16.26 12.72
CA PHE A 23 -4.71 16.38 13.73
C PHE A 23 -5.33 16.24 15.12
N SER A 24 -5.04 15.12 15.79
CA SER A 24 -5.55 14.80 17.13
C SER A 24 -4.54 15.14 18.25
N GLY A 25 -3.61 16.06 17.97
CA GLY A 25 -2.55 16.51 18.88
C GLY A 25 -1.19 15.86 18.62
N LEU A 26 -0.22 16.14 19.50
CA LEU A 26 1.15 15.60 19.48
C LEU A 26 1.20 14.13 19.96
N LYS A 27 0.32 13.27 19.45
CA LYS A 27 0.41 11.83 19.73
C LYS A 27 1.53 11.23 18.88
N PRO A 28 2.48 10.51 19.49
CA PRO A 28 3.52 9.82 18.71
C PRO A 28 2.87 8.92 17.67
N PHE A 29 3.35 9.00 16.43
CA PHE A 29 3.01 8.00 15.43
C PHE A 29 3.65 6.68 15.84
N VAL A 30 2.84 5.75 16.34
CA VAL A 30 3.29 4.42 16.73
C VAL A 30 2.94 3.46 15.60
N TRP A 31 3.91 2.63 15.24
CA TRP A 31 3.69 1.52 14.33
C TRP A 31 4.19 0.24 14.99
N ARG A 32 3.51 -0.86 14.73
CA ARG A 32 3.95 -2.20 15.12
C ARG A 32 3.78 -3.11 13.92
N ARG A 33 4.79 -3.92 13.65
CA ARG A 33 4.69 -4.98 12.66
C ARG A 33 3.67 -6.02 13.13
N ILE A 34 2.71 -6.34 12.27
CA ILE A 34 1.77 -7.44 12.53
C ILE A 34 2.57 -8.75 12.37
N PRO A 35 2.59 -9.62 13.40
CA PRO A 35 3.33 -10.87 13.33
C PRO A 35 2.69 -11.81 12.32
N TYR A 36 3.48 -12.75 11.79
CA TYR A 36 3.05 -13.80 10.85
C TYR A 36 2.57 -13.30 9.47
N LEU A 37 2.65 -11.99 9.18
CA LEU A 37 2.49 -11.50 7.82
C LEU A 37 3.72 -11.81 6.98
N TYR A 38 3.46 -12.07 5.69
CA TYR A 38 4.50 -12.32 4.70
C TYR A 38 5.62 -11.28 4.77
N GLN A 39 6.86 -11.78 4.71
CA GLN A 39 8.04 -10.97 4.61
C GLN A 39 8.72 -11.25 3.29
N ASP A 40 8.71 -10.27 2.41
CA ASP A 40 9.49 -10.35 1.20
C ASP A 40 10.97 -10.16 1.54
N THR A 41 11.78 -11.18 1.25
CA THR A 41 13.23 -11.19 1.46
C THR A 41 13.99 -10.74 0.20
N HIS A 42 13.29 -10.59 -0.93
CA HIS A 42 13.87 -10.14 -2.19
C HIS A 42 13.67 -8.64 -2.37
N SER A 43 14.70 -7.90 -2.78
CA SER A 43 14.70 -6.43 -2.81
C SER A 43 13.96 -5.79 -3.98
N SER A 44 13.38 -6.59 -4.87
CA SER A 44 12.78 -6.11 -6.11
C SER A 44 11.27 -6.39 -6.14
N ASP A 45 10.52 -5.37 -6.55
CA ASP A 45 9.07 -5.45 -6.84
C ASP A 45 8.14 -5.62 -5.63
N TYR A 46 8.37 -4.84 -4.58
CA TYR A 46 7.45 -4.70 -3.44
C TYR A 46 6.13 -4.01 -3.79
N GLY A 47 6.09 -3.24 -4.90
CA GLY A 47 4.93 -2.41 -5.27
C GLY A 47 3.62 -3.19 -5.36
N PRO A 48 3.51 -4.21 -6.24
CA PRO A 48 2.31 -5.03 -6.36
C PRO A 48 1.88 -5.69 -5.04
N VAL A 49 2.85 -6.14 -4.24
CA VAL A 49 2.61 -6.77 -2.94
C VAL A 49 2.00 -5.75 -1.97
N ASN A 50 2.61 -4.58 -1.83
CA ASN A 50 2.12 -3.50 -0.96
C ASN A 50 0.69 -3.09 -1.31
N ILE A 51 0.37 -2.95 -2.61
CA ILE A 51 -0.99 -2.62 -3.06
C ILE A 51 -1.96 -3.75 -2.72
N LYS A 52 -1.58 -5.02 -2.87
CA LYS A 52 -2.46 -6.14 -2.52
C LYS A 52 -2.73 -6.20 -1.01
N PHE A 53 -1.73 -5.94 -0.19
CA PHE A 53 -1.90 -5.83 1.27
C PHE A 53 -2.88 -4.71 1.63
N LEU A 54 -2.76 -3.54 0.99
CA LEU A 54 -3.67 -2.43 1.21
C LEU A 54 -5.10 -2.79 0.80
N GLU A 55 -5.27 -3.43 -0.34
CA GLU A 55 -6.56 -3.91 -0.83
C GLU A 55 -7.21 -4.91 0.15
N MET A 56 -6.48 -5.95 0.56
CA MET A 56 -6.97 -6.94 1.51
C MET A 56 -7.34 -6.28 2.85
N HIS A 57 -6.56 -5.29 3.30
CA HIS A 57 -6.79 -4.59 4.57
C HIS A 57 -8.06 -3.75 4.51
N ALA A 58 -8.24 -3.01 3.41
CA ALA A 58 -9.44 -2.20 3.18
C ALA A 58 -10.73 -3.05 3.13
N HIS A 59 -10.62 -4.32 2.74
CA HIS A 59 -11.75 -5.26 2.67
C HIS A 59 -11.90 -6.14 3.91
N GLY A 60 -11.20 -5.84 5.01
CA GLY A 60 -11.34 -6.58 6.27
C GLY A 60 -10.62 -7.93 6.30
N ASP A 61 -9.56 -8.08 5.51
CA ASP A 61 -8.71 -9.28 5.42
C ASP A 61 -9.48 -10.57 5.06
N PRO A 62 -10.11 -10.64 3.86
CA PRO A 62 -10.87 -11.80 3.44
C PRO A 62 -9.99 -13.03 3.22
N ALA A 63 -10.59 -14.22 3.26
CA ALA A 63 -9.91 -15.48 2.93
C ALA A 63 -9.21 -15.38 1.56
N PRO A 64 -7.95 -15.87 1.41
CA PRO A 64 -7.24 -16.76 2.33
C PRO A 64 -6.51 -16.05 3.50
N HIS A 65 -6.73 -14.75 3.70
CA HIS A 65 -6.07 -13.88 4.69
C HIS A 65 -4.63 -13.51 4.32
N MET A 66 -4.18 -12.32 4.72
CA MET A 66 -2.82 -11.84 4.44
C MET A 66 -1.74 -12.73 5.07
N SER A 67 -2.07 -13.39 6.19
CA SER A 67 -1.17 -14.29 6.90
C SER A 67 -0.89 -15.59 6.14
N SER A 68 -1.73 -15.96 5.16
CA SER A 68 -1.51 -17.16 4.34
C SER A 68 -0.62 -16.90 3.11
N LEU A 69 -0.14 -15.67 2.93
CA LEU A 69 0.67 -15.33 1.77
C LEU A 69 2.03 -16.04 1.85
N THR A 70 2.35 -16.76 0.78
CA THR A 70 3.61 -17.47 0.54
C THR A 70 4.37 -16.84 -0.62
N ASP A 71 5.66 -17.14 -0.77
CA ASP A 71 6.45 -16.71 -1.93
C ASP A 71 5.79 -17.09 -3.25
N LYS A 72 5.18 -18.27 -3.33
CA LYS A 72 4.46 -18.73 -4.53
C LYS A 72 3.29 -17.81 -4.86
N THR A 73 2.40 -17.57 -3.90
CA THR A 73 1.24 -16.68 -4.12
C THR A 73 1.66 -15.27 -4.46
N VAL A 74 2.74 -14.78 -3.85
CA VAL A 74 3.28 -13.44 -4.12
C VAL A 74 3.88 -13.37 -5.52
N ASN A 75 4.60 -14.40 -5.96
CA ASN A 75 5.10 -14.48 -7.33
C ASN A 75 3.97 -14.51 -8.37
N ASP A 76 2.86 -15.19 -8.07
CA ASP A 76 1.70 -15.21 -8.96
C ASP A 76 1.00 -13.84 -9.00
N LEU A 77 0.89 -13.15 -7.85
CA LEU A 77 0.41 -11.76 -7.80
C LEU A 77 1.28 -10.81 -8.64
N ARG A 78 2.61 -10.93 -8.56
CA ARG A 78 3.55 -10.12 -9.37
C ARG A 78 3.36 -10.32 -10.88
N LYS A 79 3.03 -11.53 -11.32
CA LYS A 79 2.72 -11.82 -12.74
C LYS A 79 1.36 -11.26 -13.15
N GLN A 80 0.38 -11.37 -12.27
CA GLN A 80 -1.00 -10.99 -12.56
C GLN A 80 -1.16 -9.47 -12.60
N TYR A 81 -0.50 -8.74 -11.70
CA TYR A 81 -0.66 -7.29 -11.55
C TYR A 81 -0.40 -6.51 -12.86
N PRO A 82 0.71 -6.71 -13.60
CA PRO A 82 0.92 -6.07 -14.90
C PRO A 82 -0.16 -6.42 -15.93
N MET A 83 -0.64 -7.66 -15.94
CA MET A 83 -1.68 -8.09 -16.87
C MET A 83 -3.02 -7.42 -16.57
N ASP A 84 -3.36 -7.24 -15.29
CA ASP A 84 -4.57 -6.55 -14.88
C ASP A 84 -4.49 -5.05 -15.21
N ILE A 85 -3.36 -4.40 -14.94
CA ILE A 85 -3.11 -3.01 -15.36
C ILE A 85 -3.23 -2.86 -16.88
N TYR A 86 -2.66 -3.79 -17.64
CA TYR A 86 -2.74 -3.77 -19.09
C TYR A 86 -4.19 -3.89 -19.58
N LYS A 87 -4.97 -4.82 -19.03
CA LYS A 87 -6.38 -5.02 -19.40
C LYS A 87 -7.30 -3.87 -18.99
N THR A 88 -7.03 -3.24 -17.84
CA THR A 88 -7.94 -2.25 -17.25
C THR A 88 -7.65 -0.82 -17.68
N ILE A 89 -6.38 -0.50 -17.94
CA ILE A 89 -5.95 0.87 -18.25
C ILE A 89 -5.47 0.95 -19.70
N VAL A 90 -4.56 0.05 -20.10
CA VAL A 90 -3.88 0.13 -21.39
C VAL A 90 -4.81 -0.25 -22.54
N MET A 91 -5.45 -1.42 -22.51
CA MET A 91 -6.34 -1.86 -23.60
C MET A 91 -7.51 -0.89 -23.86
N PRO A 92 -8.24 -0.40 -22.85
CA PRO A 92 -9.32 0.55 -23.07
C PRO A 92 -8.82 1.85 -23.70
N SER A 93 -7.62 2.32 -23.37
CA SER A 93 -7.05 3.52 -24.00
C SER A 93 -6.78 3.36 -25.50
N TYR A 94 -6.49 2.14 -25.98
CA TYR A 94 -6.33 1.86 -27.41
C TYR A 94 -7.68 1.72 -28.13
N TYR A 95 -8.67 1.08 -27.51
CA TYR A 95 -9.99 0.86 -28.12
C TYR A 95 -10.99 2.01 -27.92
N ALA A 96 -10.70 2.97 -27.05
CA ALA A 96 -11.51 4.19 -26.86
C ALA A 96 -11.25 5.26 -27.95
N SER A 97 -10.43 4.97 -28.96
CA SER A 97 -10.27 5.88 -30.10
C SER A 97 -11.62 6.07 -30.80
N PRO A 98 -12.12 7.31 -30.98
CA PRO A 98 -13.37 7.54 -31.68
C PRO A 98 -13.23 7.05 -33.12
N LYS A 99 -14.27 6.40 -33.63
CA LYS A 99 -14.43 6.22 -35.07
C LYS A 99 -14.53 7.61 -35.69
N LEU A 100 -13.43 8.09 -36.28
CA LEU A 100 -13.44 9.18 -37.27
C LEU A 100 -14.31 8.78 -38.45
#